data_AF-A0A847IWF8-F1
#
_entry.id   AF-A0A847IWF8-F1
#
_cell.length_a   1.000
_cell.length_b   1.000
_cell.length_c   1.000
_cell.angle_alpha   90.00
_cell.angle_beta   90.00
_cell.angle_gamma   90.00
#
_symmetry.space_group_name_H-M   'P 1'
#
loop_
_entity.id
_entity.type
_entity.pdbx_description
1 polymer ?
#
loop_
_entity_poly.entity_id
_entity_poly.type
_entity_poly.pdbx_seq_one_letter_code
_entity_poly.pdbx_strand_id
1 'polypeptide(L)' 'MINRIGDLNNNTLIIPEDKIINFKEALIFAFLGLLRYLNKPNCLASVTAATTDHSSGAIYSL' A
#
# COMPACT_ATOMS: atom_id res chain seq x y z
N MET A 1 -19.20 8.70 -8.34
CA MET A 1 -18.72 7.42 -7.76
C MET A 1 -18.78 7.43 -6.24
N ILE A 2 -18.12 8.38 -5.55
CA ILE A 2 -18.12 8.47 -4.07
C ILE A 2 -19.53 8.48 -3.47
N ASN A 3 -20.44 9.31 -3.98
CA ASN A 3 -21.82 9.36 -3.48
C ASN A 3 -22.55 8.01 -3.57
N ARG A 4 -22.42 7.30 -4.71
CA ARG A 4 -22.99 5.96 -4.92
C ARG A 4 -22.46 4.93 -3.91
N ILE A 5 -21.18 5.01 -3.55
CA ILE A 5 -20.57 4.15 -2.52
C ILE A 5 -21.16 4.47 -1.15
N GLY A 6 -21.35 5.75 -0.84
CA GLY A 6 -22.04 6.18 0.39
C GLY A 6 -23.48 5.66 0.47
N ASP A 7 -24.24 5.76 -0.63
CA ASP A 7 -25.65 5.33 -0.66
C ASP A 7 -25.84 3.82 -0.48
N LEU A 8 -24.83 3.01 -0.84
CA LEU A 8 -24.86 1.55 -0.76
C LEU A 8 -24.19 1.00 0.50
N ASN A 9 -23.63 1.86 1.35
CA ASN A 9 -22.80 1.44 2.48
C ASN A 9 -23.34 2.01 3.79
N ASN A 10 -23.54 1.14 4.79
CA ASN A 10 -24.00 1.55 6.12
C ASN A 10 -22.86 2.02 7.04
N ASN A 11 -21.61 2.01 6.57
CA ASN A 11 -20.43 2.45 7.32
C ASN A 11 -20.12 3.94 7.08
N THR A 12 -19.38 4.54 8.01
CA THR A 12 -18.85 5.90 7.85
C THR A 12 -17.81 5.94 6.74
N LEU A 13 -18.05 6.77 5.72
CA LEU A 13 -17.08 7.02 4.65
C LEU A 13 -16.17 8.19 5.02
N ILE A 14 -14.88 7.93 5.17
CA ILE A 14 -13.85 8.94 5.44
C ILE A 14 -13.08 9.20 4.15
N ILE A 15 -13.07 10.45 3.69
CA ILE A 15 -12.28 10.88 2.55
C ILE A 15 -10.99 11.52 3.07
N PRO A 16 -9.80 10.97 2.77
CA PRO A 16 -8.53 11.56 3.18
C PRO A 16 -8.29 12.92 2.51
N GLU A 17 -7.33 13.69 3.01
CA GLU A 17 -6.89 14.94 2.39
C GLU A 17 -6.33 14.70 0.97
N ASP A 18 -6.49 15.69 0.08
CA ASP A 18 -6.03 15.62 -1.32
C ASP A 18 -4.56 15.23 -1.44
N LYS A 19 -3.71 15.69 -0.52
CA LYS A 19 -2.30 15.31 -0.47
C LYS A 19 -2.13 13.80 -0.31
N ILE A 20 -2.87 13.17 0.60
CA ILE A 20 -2.81 11.72 0.77
C ILE A 20 -3.37 11.01 -0.45
N ILE A 21 -4.50 11.48 -0.99
CA ILE A 21 -5.12 10.88 -2.19
C ILE A 21 -4.15 10.90 -3.37
N ASN A 22 -3.50 12.04 -3.61
CA ASN A 22 -2.62 12.25 -4.76
C ASN A 22 -1.25 11.55 -4.63
N PHE A 23 -0.77 11.30 -3.41
CA PHE A 23 0.59 10.78 -3.17
C PHE A 23 0.65 9.42 -2.46
N LYS A 24 -0.49 8.78 -2.13
CA LYS A 24 -0.53 7.49 -1.40
C LYS A 24 0.37 6.41 -2.01
N GLU A 25 0.45 6.34 -3.34
CA GLU A 25 1.27 5.33 -4.03
C GLU A 25 2.76 5.62 -3.87
N ALA A 26 3.18 6.88 -4.06
CA ALA A 26 4.57 7.27 -3.80
C ALA A 26 4.98 7.01 -2.34
N LEU A 27 4.10 7.33 -1.39
CA LEU A 27 4.32 7.09 0.03
C LEU A 27 4.46 5.58 0.33
N ILE A 28 3.56 4.74 -0.20
CA ILE A 28 3.66 3.29 0.04
C ILE A 28 4.89 2.71 -0.66
N PHE A 29 5.25 3.13 -1.87
CA PHE A 29 6.47 2.66 -2.54
C PHE A 29 7.74 3.04 -1.78
N ALA A 30 7.81 4.26 -1.24
CA ALA A 30 8.93 4.66 -0.38
C ALA A 30 9.03 3.78 0.88
N PHE A 31 7.89 3.48 1.50
CA PHE A 31 7.86 2.59 2.67
C PHE A 31 8.24 1.14 2.32
N LEU A 32 7.75 0.60 1.21
CA LEU A 32 8.14 -0.74 0.72
C LEU A 32 9.64 -0.82 0.43
N GLY A 33 10.22 0.24 -0.14
CA GLY A 33 11.66 0.39 -0.36
C GLY A 33 12.46 0.40 0.95
N LEU A 34 12.00 1.15 1.96
CA LEU A 34 12.60 1.13 3.30
C LEU A 34 12.56 -0.27 3.93
N LEU A 35 11.43 -0.97 3.85
CA LEU A 35 11.32 -2.34 4.36
C LEU A 35 12.26 -3.29 3.63
N ARG A 36 12.42 -3.15 2.31
CA ARG A 36 13.40 -3.91 1.53
C ARG A 36 14.83 -3.63 2.01
N TYR A 37 15.19 -2.36 2.21
CA TYR A 37 16.49 -1.96 2.72
C TYR A 37 16.79 -2.56 4.11
N LEU A 38 15.77 -2.64 4.96
CA LEU A 38 15.86 -3.25 6.30
C LEU A 38 15.69 -4.78 6.30
N ASN A 39 15.59 -5.42 5.12
CA ASN A 39 15.31 -6.85 4.94
C ASN A 39 14.08 -7.35 5.72
N LYS A 40 13.03 -6.52 5.81
CA LYS A 40 11.75 -6.85 6.42
C LYS A 40 10.73 -7.29 5.37
N PRO A 41 9.74 -8.14 5.71
CA PRO A 41 8.65 -8.47 4.80
C PRO A 41 7.90 -7.23 4.35
N ASN A 42 7.72 -7.10 3.03
CA ASN A 42 6.97 -6.01 2.40
C ASN A 42 5.95 -6.55 1.38
N CYS A 43 5.94 -7.86 1.16
CA CYS A 43 5.00 -8.58 0.33
C CYS A 43 4.39 -9.71 1.16
N LEU A 44 3.10 -9.60 1.49
CA LEU A 44 2.40 -10.59 2.32
C LEU A 44 1.74 -11.65 1.43
N ALA A 45 1.90 -12.92 1.80
CA ALA A 45 1.27 -14.05 1.11
C ALA A 45 -0.26 -13.97 1.15
N SER A 46 -0.82 -13.45 2.25
CA SER A 46 -2.27 -13.32 2.46
C SER A 46 -2.98 -12.44 1.44
N VAL A 47 -2.26 -11.56 0.74
CA VAL A 47 -2.83 -10.62 -0.25
C VAL A 47 -2.30 -10.82 -1.67
N THR A 48 -1.18 -11.54 -1.84
CA THR A 48 -0.51 -11.71 -3.14
C THR A 48 -0.56 -13.14 -3.69
N ALA A 49 -1.13 -14.08 -2.93
CA ALA A 49 -1.11 -15.52 -3.24
C ALA A 49 0.30 -16.13 -3.35
N ALA A 50 1.35 -15.42 -2.88
CA ALA A 50 2.66 -16.01 -2.67
C ALA A 50 2.59 -17.14 -1.64
N THR A 51 3.52 -18.08 -1.69
CA THR A 51 3.58 -19.21 -0.74
C THR A 51 3.97 -18.77 0.67
N THR A 52 4.76 -17.70 0.80
CA THR A 52 5.20 -17.13 2.08
C THR A 52 5.33 -15.61 1.99
N ASP A 53 5.29 -14.94 3.14
CA ASP A 53 5.69 -13.54 3.24
C ASP A 53 7.17 -13.40 2.86
N HIS A 54 7.54 -12.33 2.17
CA HIS A 54 8.93 -12.11 1.76
C HIS A 54 9.29 -10.63 1.61
N SER A 55 10.60 -10.36 1.62
CA SER A 55 11.17 -9.04 1.36
C SER A 55 11.49 -8.91 -0.13
N SER A 56 10.58 -8.28 -0.87
CA SER A 56 10.65 -8.12 -2.32
C SER A 56 11.31 -6.79 -2.74
N GLY A 57 11.75 -6.72 -3.99
CA GLY A 57 12.46 -5.59 -4.60
C GLY A 57 13.97 -5.82 -4.77
N ALA A 58 14.63 -4.92 -5.50
CA ALA A 58 16.07 -4.98 -5.77
C ALA A 58 16.75 -3.66 -5.36
N ILE A 59 17.94 -3.76 -4.77
CA ILE A 59 18.78 -2.62 -4.43
C ILE A 59 19.89 -2.57 -5.48
N TYR A 60 20.03 -1.43 -6.16
CA TYR A 60 21.06 -1.20 -7.15
C TYR A 60 22.11 -0.26 -6.55
N SER A 61 23.38 -0.65 -6.58
CA SER A 61 24.52 0.23 -6.34
C SER A 61 25.06 0.74 -7.67
N LEU A 62 25.56 1.98 -7.68
CA LEU A 62 26.34 2.53 -8.80
C LEU A 62 27.70 1.83 -8.91
#